data_AF-A0A522UB88-F1
#
_entry.id   AF-A0A522UB88-F1
#
_cell.length_a   1.000
_cell.length_b   1.000
_cell.length_c   1.000
_cell.angle_alpha   90.00
_cell.angle_beta   90.00
_cell.angle_gamma   90.00
#
_symmetry.space_group_name_H-M   'P 1'
#
loop_
_entity.id
_entity.type
_entity.pdbx_description
1 polymer ?
#
loop_
_entity_poly.entity_id
_entity_poly.type
_entity_poly.pdbx_seq_one_letter_code
_entity_poly.pdbx_strand_id
1 'polypeptide(L)'
;MKALILSTDNFEDQELFYPLNRLKEEGVIVKVASMKKGIITGEYGYSIEVDLTFDEVAPEEFDMLILPGGKAPEKVRLEEK
;
A
#
# COMPACT_ATOMS: atom_id res chain seq x y z
N MET A 1 14.48 -8.15 -4.31
CA MET A 1 13.63 -7.08 -4.89
C MET A 1 12.70 -6.56 -3.81
N LYS A 2 12.44 -5.25 -3.81
CA LYS A 2 11.50 -4.59 -2.90
C LYS A 2 10.38 -3.92 -3.69
N ALA A 3 9.16 -4.03 -3.19
CA ALA A 3 7.97 -3.42 -3.77
C ALA A 3 7.25 -2.55 -2.75
N LEU A 4 6.71 -1.43 -3.22
CA LEU A 4 5.92 -0.51 -2.41
C LEU A 4 4.46 -0.56 -2.85
N ILE A 5 3.55 -0.72 -1.90
CA ILE A 5 2.12 -0.47 -2.08
C ILE A 5 1.81 0.89 -1.44
N LEU A 6 1.29 1.83 -2.23
CA LEU A 6 0.76 3.09 -1.70
C LEU A 6 -0.75 2.98 -1.59
N SER A 7 -1.29 3.12 -0.38
CA SER A 7 -2.73 3.01 -0.16
C SER A 7 -3.18 3.70 1.14
N THR A 8 -4.49 3.81 1.35
CA THR A 8 -5.13 4.33 2.57
C THR A 8 -6.49 3.67 2.76
N ASP A 9 -7.26 4.05 3.79
CA ASP A 9 -8.60 3.51 4.03
C ASP A 9 -9.51 3.59 2.81
N ASN A 10 -10.33 2.55 2.63
CA ASN A 10 -11.23 2.31 1.49
C ASN A 10 -10.47 1.96 0.20
N PHE A 11 -9.41 1.16 0.32
CA PHE A 11 -8.80 0.50 -0.84
C PHE A 11 -9.64 -0.68 -1.30
N GLU A 12 -9.56 -1.02 -2.58
CA GLU A 12 -10.18 -2.25 -3.10
C GLU A 12 -9.41 -3.48 -2.60
N ASP A 13 -10.06 -4.31 -1.79
CA ASP A 13 -9.42 -5.36 -1.00
C ASP A 13 -8.62 -6.34 -1.87
N GLN A 14 -9.20 -6.81 -2.98
CA GLN A 14 -8.49 -7.75 -3.86
C GLN A 14 -7.31 -7.10 -4.59
N GLU A 15 -7.42 -5.84 -4.96
CA GLU A 15 -6.36 -5.12 -5.67
C GLU A 15 -5.14 -4.83 -4.78
N LEU A 16 -5.31 -4.85 -3.45
CA LEU A 16 -4.19 -4.79 -2.52
C LEU A 16 -3.66 -6.19 -2.20
N PHE A 17 -4.53 -7.10 -1.76
CA PHE A 17 -4.09 -8.40 -1.22
C PHE A 17 -3.62 -9.37 -2.30
N TYR A 18 -4.19 -9.33 -3.51
CA TYR A 18 -3.76 -10.22 -4.59
C TYR A 18 -2.31 -9.96 -5.01
N PRO A 19 -1.90 -8.74 -5.44
CA PRO A 19 -0.50 -8.49 -5.79
C PRO A 19 0.44 -8.61 -4.58
N LEU A 20 0.00 -8.24 -3.37
CA LEU A 20 0.79 -8.42 -2.16
C LEU A 20 1.16 -9.89 -1.94
N ASN A 21 0.19 -10.80 -2.00
CA ASN A 21 0.44 -12.23 -1.79
C ASN A 21 1.25 -12.82 -2.95
N ARG A 22 0.89 -12.49 -4.20
CA ARG A 22 1.59 -12.99 -5.38
C ARG A 22 3.06 -12.59 -5.42
N LEU A 23 3.40 -11.36 -5.01
CA LEU A 23 4.78 -10.89 -4.93
C LEU A 23 5.53 -11.54 -3.77
N LYS A 24 4.89 -11.70 -2.60
CA LYS A 24 5.49 -12.42 -1.47
C LYS A 24 5.81 -13.88 -1.80
N GLU A 25 4.97 -14.56 -2.58
CA GLU A 25 5.22 -15.93 -3.06
C GLU A 25 6.52 -16.05 -3.89
N GLU A 26 6.88 -15.01 -4.65
CA GLU A 26 8.13 -14.94 -5.41
C GLU A 26 9.33 -14.45 -4.57
N GLY A 27 9.16 -14.29 -3.25
CA GLY A 27 10.22 -13.80 -2.35
C GLY A 27 10.49 -12.30 -2.44
N VAL A 28 9.58 -11.51 -3.02
CA VAL A 28 9.68 -10.05 -3.04
C VAL A 28 9.29 -9.48 -1.68
N ILE A 29 10.11 -8.56 -1.15
CA ILE A 29 9.78 -7.83 0.07
C ILE A 29 8.77 -6.74 -0.29
N VAL A 30 7.54 -6.86 0.19
CA VAL A 30 6.47 -5.89 -0.05
C VAL A 30 6.25 -5.04 1.19
N LYS A 31 6.24 -3.72 1.04
CA LYS A 31 5.93 -2.74 2.09
C LYS A 31 4.67 -1.97 1.75
N VAL A 32 3.79 -1.77 2.73
CA VAL A 32 2.59 -0.93 2.60
C VAL A 32 2.88 0.42 3.23
N ALA A 33 2.72 1.49 2.46
CA ALA A 33 2.82 2.85 2.97
C ALA A 33 1.48 3.59 2.89
N SER A 34 1.21 4.40 3.91
CA SER A 34 0.01 5.23 4.04
C SER A 34 0.31 6.59 4.68
N MET A 35 -0.71 7.41 4.91
CA MET A 35 -0.57 8.74 5.52
C MET A 35 -0.07 8.65 6.98
N LYS A 36 -0.45 7.60 7.70
CA LYS A 36 -0.10 7.39 9.11
C LYS A 36 0.13 5.91 9.41
N LYS A 37 0.92 5.63 10.46
CA LYS A 37 1.05 4.28 11.03
C LYS A 37 -0.30 3.79 11.58
N GLY A 38 -0.44 2.48 11.67
CA GLY A 38 -1.62 1.81 12.20
C GLY A 38 -2.18 0.82 11.20
N ILE A 39 -3.50 0.70 11.16
CA ILE A 39 -4.22 -0.21 10.28
C ILE A 39 -5.03 0.62 9.30
N ILE A 40 -5.01 0.23 8.02
CA ILE A 40 -5.96 0.70 7.02
C ILE A 40 -6.93 -0.42 6.66
N THR A 41 -8.20 -0.07 6.44
CA THR A 41 -9.27 -1.04 6.13
C THR A 41 -9.82 -0.82 4.72
N GLY A 42 -9.97 -1.91 3.97
CA GLY A 42 -10.53 -1.94 2.62
C GLY A 42 -12.05 -1.77 2.59
N GLU A 43 -12.60 -1.57 1.39
CA GLU A 43 -14.05 -1.37 1.18
C GLU A 43 -14.90 -2.54 1.67
N TYR A 44 -14.35 -3.76 1.68
CA TYR A 44 -15.02 -4.98 2.12
C TYR A 44 -14.53 -5.50 3.48
N GLY A 45 -13.80 -4.67 4.24
CA GLY A 45 -13.48 -4.91 5.65
C GLY A 45 -12.16 -5.64 5.90
N TYR A 46 -11.38 -6.03 4.88
CA TYR A 46 -10.05 -6.55 5.12
C TYR A 46 -9.13 -5.43 5.60
N SER A 47 -8.21 -5.78 6.50
CA SER A 47 -7.36 -4.79 7.17
C SER A 47 -5.90 -5.19 7.08
N ILE A 48 -5.02 -4.21 6.94
CA ILE A 48 -3.57 -4.41 6.88
C ILE A 48 -2.82 -3.34 7.68
N GLU A 49 -1.73 -3.75 8.33
CA GLU A 49 -0.82 -2.84 9.02
C GLU A 49 0.00 -2.01 8.02
N VAL A 50 0.16 -0.74 8.34
CA VAL A 50 0.98 0.21 7.58
C VAL A 50 2.44 0.08 8.03
N ASP A 51 3.30 -0.37 7.12
CA ASP A 51 4.73 -0.51 7.37
C ASP A 51 5.44 0.85 7.46
N LEU A 52 5.06 1.83 6.63
CA LEU A 52 5.74 3.12 6.47
C LEU A 52 4.72 4.27 6.33
N THR A 53 5.03 5.47 6.85
CA THR A 53 4.31 6.67 6.41
C THR A 53 4.86 7.14 5.07
N PHE A 54 4.12 7.98 4.33
CA PHE A 54 4.61 8.56 3.07
C PHE A 54 5.93 9.34 3.23
N ASP A 55 6.15 9.95 4.39
CA ASP A 55 7.40 10.67 4.72
C ASP A 55 8.59 9.76 4.98
N GLU A 56 8.34 8.53 5.41
CA GLU A 56 9.39 7.54 5.65
C GLU A 56 9.81 6.78 4.39
N VAL A 57 9.08 6.95 3.27
CA VAL A 57 9.41 6.29 2.01
C VAL A 57 10.63 6.95 1.37
N ALA A 58 11.70 6.17 1.21
CA ALA A 58 12.82 6.44 0.32
C ALA A 58 12.59 5.73 -1.03
N PRO A 59 12.13 6.42 -2.10
CA PRO A 59 11.72 5.77 -3.34
C PRO A 59 12.82 4.92 -4.01
N GLU A 60 14.07 5.33 -3.86
CA GLU A 60 15.26 4.64 -4.38
C GLU A 60 15.48 3.24 -3.78
N GLU A 61 14.81 2.90 -2.67
CA GLU A 61 14.86 1.55 -2.09
C GLU A 61 13.92 0.54 -2.77
N PHE A 62 13.02 0.98 -3.64
CA PHE A 62 11.97 0.14 -4.21
C PHE A 62 12.14 -0.05 -5.72
N ASP A 63 12.03 -1.30 -6.17
CA ASP A 63 12.11 -1.68 -7.58
C ASP A 63 10.74 -1.57 -8.28
N MET A 64 9.64 -1.57 -7.50
CA MET A 64 8.27 -1.64 -8.00
C MET A 64 7.33 -0.78 -7.15
N LEU A 65 6.34 -0.17 -7.82
CA LEU A 65 5.23 0.54 -7.21
C LEU A 65 3.91 -0.11 -7.62
N ILE A 66 3.05 -0.38 -6.64
CA ILE A 66 1.71 -0.91 -6.81
C ILE A 66 0.73 0.12 -6.26
N LEU A 67 -0.29 0.44 -7.06
CA LEU A 67 -1.34 1.39 -6.74
C LEU A 67 -2.70 0.68 -6.80
N PRO A 68 -3.16 0.06 -5.68
CA PRO A 68 -4.49 -0.50 -5.60
C PRO A 68 -5.57 0.56 -5.83
N GLY A 69 -6.70 0.17 -6.39
CA GLY A 69 -7.86 1.00 -6.61
C GLY A 69 -8.77 1.13 -5.37
N GLY A 70 -10.07 1.25 -5.63
CA GLY A 70 -11.07 1.69 -4.64
C GLY A 70 -11.09 3.21 -4.51
N LYS A 71 -11.55 3.72 -3.37
CA LYS A 71 -11.55 5.15 -3.04
C LYS A 71 -10.23 5.66 -2.47
N ALA A 72 -9.31 4.77 -2.10
CA ALA A 72 -8.01 5.13 -1.55
C ALA A 72 -7.20 6.09 -2.46
N PRO A 73 -7.07 5.88 -3.79
CA PRO A 73 -6.28 6.74 -4.66
C PRO A 73 -6.73 8.21 -4.68
N GLU A 74 -8.03 8.48 -4.53
CA GLU A 74 -8.56 9.86 -4.47
C GLU A 74 -8.02 10.62 -3.26
N LYS A 75 -7.89 9.96 -2.11
CA LYS A 75 -7.30 10.56 -0.91
C LYS A 75 -5.78 10.71 -1.06
N VAL A 76 -5.11 9.67 -1.53
CA VAL A 76 -3.65 9.66 -1.68
C VAL A 76 -3.17 10.79 -2.60
N ARG A 77 -3.87 11.06 -3.71
CA ARG A 77 -3.48 12.12 -4.66
C ARG A 77 -3.73 13.55 -4.15
N LEU A 78 -4.52 13.73 -3.10
CA LEU A 78 -4.83 15.01 -2.49
C LEU A 78 -3.96 15.32 -1.27
N GLU A 79 -3.23 14.32 -0.79
CA GLU A 79 -2.32 14.50 0.34
C GLU A 79 -1.16 15.40 -0.09
N GLU A 80 -1.09 16.58 0.54
CA GLU A 80 0.09 17.42 0.48
C GLU A 80 1.13 16.76 1.38
N LYS A 81 2.22 16.29 0.77
CA LYS A 81 3.32 15.63 1.48
C LYS A 81 3.84 16.48 2.64
#